data_AF-A0A940KT03-F1
#
_entry.id   AF-A0A940KT03-F1
#
_cell.length_a   1.000
_cell.length_b   1.000
_cell.length_c   1.000
_cell.angle_alpha   90.00
_cell.angle_beta   90.00
_cell.angle_gamma   90.00
#
_symmetry.space_group_name_H-M   'P 1'
#
loop_
_entity.id
_entity.type
_entity.pdbx_description
1 polymer ?
#
loop_
_entity_poly.entity_id
_entity_poly.type
_entity_poly.pdbx_seq_one_letter_code
_entity_poly.pdbx_strand_id
1 'polypeptide(L)'
;MGIGTILKAKKIILLAWGPSKALVIKEAVEDDDSEHVPASLLQNHDDVTFFVDEAAAAELTRNKTPWLTGDCEWTPLMMKKAVVNMALKLKKPVLSLTNSDYNEFGLSDLLVEKGDAYEINLQVYYMLRDSITGWPGGKPDAVIPAHPERSEPYPKRVIIFSPHPDDDIISMGGTFQRLHDQGHDVHVGYQTSGNIAVTDEFVTRFLDFAVGFEEIVGIDTKTSGKILEEARTFIASKKSNQIDTPTIRNIKGLIRRCEAKATCRYVGIPDENIHFQNLPFYETGTIEKNPMGEKDVEITIELLRKIKPHQVYCAGDFADPHGTHLVCFNVVLEALRRIKADGDEWINDCWLWLYKGAWQEWNIEEIEMAIPMSPDQVVKKRFGIFIHQSQKDMVPFQGSDSREFWQRAEARNAATARIYADLGLTHYAAMEAFVRWHY
;
A
#
# COMPACT_ATOMS: atom_id res chain seq x y z
N MET A 1 -35.86 -11.54 1.76
CA MET A 1 -35.88 -12.20 3.09
C MET A 1 -35.87 -11.11 4.14
N GLY A 2 -36.75 -11.15 5.14
CA GLY A 2 -36.77 -10.16 6.23
C GLY A 2 -36.00 -10.66 7.45
N ILE A 3 -35.60 -9.75 8.35
CA ILE A 3 -34.88 -10.10 9.58
C ILE A 3 -35.65 -11.10 10.46
N GLY A 4 -36.97 -10.96 10.54
CA GLY A 4 -37.84 -11.90 11.26
C GLY A 4 -37.89 -13.31 10.65
N THR A 5 -37.49 -13.50 9.39
CA THR A 5 -37.29 -14.84 8.81
C THR A 5 -35.95 -15.42 9.24
N ILE A 6 -34.91 -14.59 9.31
CA ILE A 6 -33.56 -14.99 9.72
C ILE A 6 -33.55 -15.42 11.19
N LEU A 7 -34.22 -14.67 12.07
CA LEU A 7 -34.33 -14.97 13.51
C LEU A 7 -35.12 -16.27 13.83
N LYS A 8 -35.82 -16.87 12.85
CA LYS A 8 -36.48 -18.17 13.02
C LYS A 8 -35.56 -19.36 12.75
N ALA A 9 -34.33 -19.12 12.28
CA ALA A 9 -33.35 -20.17 12.10
C ALA A 9 -33.04 -20.84 13.45
N LYS A 10 -32.53 -22.07 13.43
CA LYS A 10 -32.01 -22.72 14.66
C LYS A 10 -30.63 -22.21 15.05
N LYS A 11 -29.88 -21.73 14.07
CA LYS A 11 -28.52 -21.23 14.18
C LYS A 11 -28.27 -20.22 13.07
N ILE A 12 -27.56 -19.15 13.39
CA ILE A 12 -27.19 -18.10 12.43
C ILE A 12 -25.67 -18.01 12.37
N ILE A 13 -25.13 -18.01 11.15
CA ILE A 13 -23.70 -17.79 10.90
C ILE A 13 -23.59 -16.54 10.03
N LEU A 14 -22.94 -15.50 10.55
CA LEU A 14 -22.63 -14.29 9.80
C LEU A 14 -21.16 -14.31 9.42
N LEU A 15 -20.85 -14.06 8.15
CA LEU A 15 -19.50 -13.96 7.66
C LEU A 15 -19.26 -12.54 7.13
N ALA A 16 -18.17 -11.88 7.52
CA ALA A 16 -17.80 -10.57 7.00
C ALA A 16 -16.28 -10.43 6.87
N TRP A 17 -15.84 -9.77 5.79
CA TRP A 17 -14.42 -9.60 5.49
C TRP A 17 -14.13 -8.19 5.02
N GLY A 18 -12.92 -7.74 5.31
CA GLY A 18 -12.35 -6.50 4.84
C GLY A 18 -12.71 -5.28 5.68
N PRO A 19 -11.89 -4.20 5.55
CA PRO A 19 -11.95 -3.03 6.43
C PRO A 19 -13.26 -2.24 6.28
N SER A 20 -13.92 -2.31 5.12
CA SER A 20 -15.22 -1.64 4.89
C SER A 20 -16.34 -2.16 5.78
N LYS A 21 -16.15 -3.33 6.41
CA LYS A 21 -17.10 -3.94 7.34
C LYS A 21 -16.80 -3.62 8.81
N ALA A 22 -15.66 -3.02 9.12
CA ALA A 22 -15.19 -2.87 10.50
C ALA A 22 -16.20 -2.13 11.40
N LEU A 23 -16.65 -0.95 10.96
CA LEU A 23 -17.61 -0.15 11.75
C LEU A 23 -18.95 -0.86 11.94
N VAL A 24 -19.53 -1.40 10.88
CA VAL A 24 -20.84 -2.08 10.97
C VAL A 24 -20.76 -3.39 11.76
N ILE A 25 -19.61 -4.07 11.77
CA ILE A 25 -19.40 -5.24 12.62
C ILE A 25 -19.32 -4.84 14.08
N LYS A 26 -18.62 -3.76 14.40
CA LYS A 26 -18.62 -3.21 15.77
C LYS A 26 -20.02 -2.82 16.22
N GLU A 27 -20.77 -2.09 15.40
CA GLU A 27 -22.16 -1.72 15.70
C GLU A 27 -23.06 -2.95 15.86
N ALA A 28 -22.87 -3.98 15.02
CA ALA A 28 -23.68 -5.19 15.08
C ALA A 28 -23.38 -6.07 16.30
N VAL A 29 -22.15 -6.06 16.82
CA VAL A 29 -21.71 -6.98 17.89
C VAL A 29 -21.68 -6.31 19.26
N GLU A 30 -21.37 -5.01 19.34
CA GLU A 30 -21.07 -4.33 20.62
C GLU A 30 -22.04 -3.19 20.98
N ASP A 31 -22.75 -2.59 20.02
CA ASP A 31 -23.70 -1.50 20.29
C ASP A 31 -25.15 -2.00 20.45
N ASP A 32 -26.01 -1.14 21.01
CA ASP A 32 -27.44 -1.39 21.14
C ASP A 32 -28.08 -1.74 19.78
N ASP A 33 -29.00 -2.69 19.79
CA ASP A 33 -29.61 -3.16 18.56
C ASP A 33 -30.57 -2.13 17.94
N SER A 34 -30.48 -1.95 16.62
CA SER A 34 -31.26 -0.96 15.88
C SER A 34 -31.71 -1.46 14.52
N GLU A 35 -32.90 -1.04 14.08
CA GLU A 35 -33.37 -1.29 12.71
C GLU A 35 -32.49 -0.59 11.64
N HIS A 36 -31.73 0.43 12.03
CA HIS A 36 -30.75 1.09 11.15
C HIS A 36 -29.55 0.19 10.82
N VAL A 37 -29.22 -0.76 11.72
CA VAL A 37 -28.16 -1.76 11.53
C VAL A 37 -28.79 -3.14 11.68
N PRO A 38 -29.47 -3.70 10.64
CA PRO A 38 -30.23 -4.94 10.79
C PRO A 38 -29.42 -6.15 11.31
N ALA A 39 -28.10 -6.15 11.15
CA ALA A 39 -27.22 -7.19 11.68
C ALA A 39 -27.09 -7.14 13.22
N SER A 40 -27.31 -6.00 13.87
CA SER A 40 -27.30 -5.88 15.34
C SER A 40 -28.50 -6.62 15.96
N LEU A 41 -29.62 -6.71 15.25
CA LEU A 41 -30.81 -7.45 15.71
C LEU A 41 -30.53 -8.95 15.91
N LEU A 42 -29.43 -9.47 15.34
CA LEU A 42 -28.97 -10.84 15.56
C LEU A 42 -28.51 -11.09 17.00
N GLN A 43 -28.19 -10.04 17.77
CA GLN A 43 -27.89 -10.15 19.20
C GLN A 43 -29.05 -10.78 20.01
N ASN A 44 -30.29 -10.69 19.50
CA ASN A 44 -31.49 -11.25 20.13
C ASN A 44 -31.71 -12.75 19.88
N HIS A 45 -30.80 -13.44 19.19
CA HIS A 45 -30.93 -14.85 18.87
C HIS A 45 -29.97 -15.71 19.69
N ASP A 46 -30.46 -16.81 20.26
CA ASP A 46 -29.73 -17.63 21.23
C ASP A 46 -28.48 -18.35 20.68
N ASP A 47 -28.42 -18.64 19.37
CA ASP A 47 -27.28 -19.31 18.70
C ASP A 47 -26.82 -18.56 17.43
N VAL A 48 -25.99 -17.55 17.62
CA VAL A 48 -25.36 -16.77 16.52
C VAL A 48 -23.84 -16.84 16.62
N THR A 49 -23.18 -16.98 15.47
CA THR A 49 -21.71 -16.91 15.38
C THR A 49 -21.29 -15.97 14.25
N PHE A 50 -20.41 -15.02 14.56
CA PHE A 50 -19.79 -14.11 13.60
C PHE A 50 -18.39 -14.64 13.27
N PHE A 51 -18.10 -14.87 12.00
CA PHE A 51 -16.74 -15.13 11.50
C PHE A 51 -16.29 -13.91 10.72
N VAL A 52 -15.25 -13.26 11.23
CA VAL A 52 -14.70 -12.04 10.66
C VAL A 52 -13.19 -12.15 10.52
N ASP A 53 -12.63 -11.52 9.49
CA ASP A 53 -11.18 -11.36 9.39
C ASP A 53 -10.68 -10.22 10.30
N GLU A 54 -9.35 -10.13 10.46
CA GLU A 54 -8.73 -9.10 11.30
C GLU A 54 -9.11 -7.67 10.86
N ALA A 55 -9.25 -7.44 9.55
CA ALA A 55 -9.64 -6.15 9.01
C ALA A 55 -11.09 -5.76 9.36
N ALA A 56 -12.05 -6.67 9.24
CA ALA A 56 -13.43 -6.45 9.66
C ALA A 56 -13.61 -6.45 11.18
N ALA A 57 -12.66 -7.03 11.92
CA ALA A 57 -12.64 -7.01 13.37
C ALA A 57 -11.90 -5.80 13.97
N ALA A 58 -11.28 -4.95 13.15
CA ALA A 58 -10.35 -3.92 13.60
C ALA A 58 -10.96 -2.88 14.56
N GLU A 59 -12.26 -2.63 14.43
CA GLU A 59 -12.99 -1.66 15.26
C GLU A 59 -13.60 -2.26 16.54
N LEU A 60 -13.63 -3.59 16.68
CA LEU A 60 -14.11 -4.25 17.89
C LEU A 60 -13.25 -3.82 19.09
N THR A 61 -13.89 -3.57 20.23
CA THR A 61 -13.24 -3.06 21.45
C THR A 61 -12.05 -3.93 21.85
N ARG A 62 -12.19 -5.27 21.78
CA ARG A 62 -11.11 -6.21 22.09
C ARG A 62 -9.86 -6.10 21.19
N ASN A 63 -9.99 -5.49 20.01
CA ASN A 63 -8.90 -5.33 19.04
C ASN A 63 -8.40 -3.88 19.01
N LYS A 64 -9.33 -2.91 19.02
CA LYS A 64 -9.03 -1.47 18.96
C LYS A 64 -8.49 -0.94 20.27
N THR A 65 -9.10 -1.35 21.38
CA THR A 65 -8.80 -0.91 22.76
C THR A 65 -8.81 -2.10 23.72
N PRO A 66 -7.92 -3.10 23.52
CA PRO A 66 -7.93 -4.36 24.27
C PRO A 66 -7.86 -4.18 25.79
N TRP A 67 -7.21 -3.12 26.26
CA TRP A 67 -7.10 -2.75 27.68
C TRP A 67 -8.46 -2.44 28.35
N LEU A 68 -9.55 -2.26 27.59
CA LEU A 68 -10.90 -2.11 28.14
C LEU A 68 -11.62 -3.45 28.35
N THR A 69 -11.04 -4.57 27.90
CA THR A 69 -11.70 -5.88 27.89
C THR A 69 -11.10 -6.91 28.86
N GLY A 70 -9.99 -6.58 29.52
CA GLY A 70 -9.30 -7.44 30.48
C GLY A 70 -7.80 -7.18 30.53
N ASP A 71 -7.05 -8.16 31.06
CA ASP A 71 -5.60 -8.08 31.20
C ASP A 71 -4.92 -7.82 29.84
N CYS A 72 -3.97 -6.88 29.83
CA CYS A 72 -3.28 -6.47 28.63
C CYS A 72 -1.76 -6.57 28.82
N GLU A 73 -1.07 -7.23 27.89
CA GLU A 73 0.39 -7.22 27.89
C GLU A 73 0.92 -5.89 27.33
N TRP A 74 1.56 -5.10 28.18
CA TRP A 74 2.13 -3.80 27.82
C TRP A 74 3.48 -3.92 27.10
N THR A 75 3.42 -4.42 25.87
CA THR A 75 4.52 -4.34 24.90
C THR A 75 4.72 -2.88 24.43
N PRO A 76 5.90 -2.52 23.87
CA PRO A 76 6.13 -1.20 23.28
C PRO A 76 5.04 -0.78 22.28
N LEU A 77 4.61 -1.70 21.41
CA LEU A 77 3.55 -1.44 20.43
C LEU A 77 2.19 -1.21 21.11
N MET A 78 1.84 -2.02 22.12
CA MET A 78 0.58 -1.84 22.86
C MET A 78 0.54 -0.51 23.61
N MET A 79 1.65 -0.13 24.25
CA MET A 79 1.80 1.18 24.90
C MET A 79 1.62 2.32 23.89
N LYS A 80 2.34 2.26 22.76
CA LYS A 80 2.24 3.25 21.68
C LYS A 80 0.80 3.34 21.18
N LYS A 81 0.13 2.21 20.93
CA LYS A 81 -1.28 2.14 20.51
C LYS A 81 -2.22 2.81 21.50
N ALA A 82 -2.13 2.47 22.78
CA ALA A 82 -2.98 3.01 23.83
C ALA A 82 -2.85 4.53 23.98
N VAL A 83 -1.60 5.01 24.07
CA VAL A 83 -1.31 6.43 24.27
C VAL A 83 -1.66 7.26 23.04
N VAL A 84 -1.36 6.78 21.82
CA VAL A 84 -1.77 7.45 20.57
C VAL A 84 -3.29 7.53 20.47
N ASN A 85 -4.01 6.43 20.76
CA ASN A 85 -5.47 6.43 20.70
C ASN A 85 -6.07 7.45 21.68
N MET A 86 -5.61 7.45 22.93
CA MET A 86 -6.02 8.40 23.95
C MET A 86 -5.72 9.85 23.56
N ALA A 87 -4.49 10.13 23.11
CA ALA A 87 -4.06 11.46 22.66
C ALA A 87 -4.97 12.02 21.56
N LEU A 88 -5.24 11.22 20.52
CA LEU A 88 -6.09 11.62 19.41
C LEU A 88 -7.55 11.80 19.83
N LYS A 89 -8.07 10.94 20.71
CA LYS A 89 -9.44 11.04 21.21
C LYS A 89 -9.64 12.31 22.04
N LEU A 90 -8.67 12.64 22.90
CA LEU A 90 -8.67 13.83 23.75
C LEU A 90 -8.22 15.10 23.01
N LYS A 91 -7.69 14.97 21.78
CA LYS A 91 -7.08 16.06 21.01
C LYS A 91 -5.98 16.77 21.79
N LYS A 92 -5.16 15.99 22.48
CA LYS A 92 -4.00 16.46 23.25
C LYS A 92 -2.72 15.90 22.63
N PRO A 93 -1.64 16.70 22.53
CA PRO A 93 -0.32 16.16 22.25
C PRO A 93 0.08 15.09 23.28
N VAL A 94 0.90 14.11 22.88
CA VAL A 94 1.31 12.99 23.76
C VAL A 94 1.90 13.50 25.07
N LEU A 95 2.80 14.48 25.01
CA LEU A 95 3.47 15.03 26.19
C LEU A 95 2.56 15.85 27.13
N SER A 96 1.31 16.11 26.73
CA SER A 96 0.33 16.86 27.52
C SER A 96 -0.66 15.97 28.27
N LEU A 97 -0.55 14.65 28.14
CA LEU A 97 -1.40 13.68 28.84
C LEU A 97 -1.01 13.57 30.32
N THR A 98 -2.00 13.41 31.18
CA THR A 98 -1.84 13.37 32.65
C THR A 98 -2.28 12.03 33.22
N ASN A 99 -1.90 11.73 34.48
CA ASN A 99 -2.39 10.52 35.16
C ASN A 99 -3.94 10.45 35.20
N SER A 100 -4.65 11.59 35.26
CA SER A 100 -6.12 11.61 35.18
C SER A 100 -6.61 11.10 33.84
N ASP A 101 -5.99 11.54 32.74
CA ASP A 101 -6.34 11.11 31.39
C ASP A 101 -6.20 9.58 31.26
N TYR A 102 -5.08 9.03 31.74
CA TYR A 102 -4.84 7.57 31.73
C TYR A 102 -5.90 6.81 32.54
N ASN A 103 -6.22 7.26 33.75
CA ASN A 103 -7.23 6.62 34.59
C ASN A 103 -8.63 6.66 33.95
N GLU A 104 -9.02 7.81 33.38
CA GLU A 104 -10.32 8.00 32.71
C GLU A 104 -10.43 7.19 31.42
N PHE A 105 -9.31 6.85 30.78
CA PHE A 105 -9.26 6.07 29.55
C PHE A 105 -9.03 4.55 29.77
N GLY A 106 -9.08 4.09 31.03
CA GLY A 106 -8.92 2.68 31.38
C GLY A 106 -7.48 2.17 31.26
N LEU A 107 -6.49 3.05 31.45
CA LEU A 107 -5.05 2.74 31.35
C LEU A 107 -4.35 2.76 32.73
N SER A 108 -5.09 2.55 33.81
CA SER A 108 -4.55 2.52 35.17
C SER A 108 -3.48 1.43 35.34
N ASP A 109 -3.69 0.25 34.75
CA ASP A 109 -2.74 -0.87 34.83
C ASP A 109 -1.41 -0.52 34.14
N LEU A 110 -1.47 0.22 33.03
CA LEU A 110 -0.27 0.73 32.37
C LEU A 110 0.53 1.66 33.29
N LEU A 111 -0.14 2.53 34.06
CA LEU A 111 0.54 3.39 35.04
C LEU A 111 1.21 2.57 36.15
N VAL A 112 0.53 1.52 36.63
CA VAL A 112 1.05 0.64 37.68
C VAL A 112 2.30 -0.12 37.21
N GLU A 113 2.29 -0.62 35.98
CA GLU A 113 3.38 -1.44 35.44
C GLU A 113 4.57 -0.65 34.90
N LYS A 114 4.33 0.50 34.25
CA LYS A 114 5.36 1.22 33.48
C LYS A 114 5.78 2.56 34.10
N GLY A 115 5.06 3.06 35.09
CA GLY A 115 5.37 4.32 35.77
C GLY A 115 4.30 5.39 35.53
N ASP A 116 4.60 6.62 35.92
CA ASP A 116 3.63 7.71 35.76
C ASP A 116 3.44 8.11 34.28
N ALA A 117 2.42 8.93 34.02
CA ALA A 117 2.12 9.40 32.68
C ALA A 117 3.30 10.15 32.05
N TYR A 118 4.13 10.86 32.84
CA TYR A 118 5.25 11.62 32.29
C TYR A 118 6.28 10.71 31.63
N GLU A 119 6.70 9.65 32.32
CA GLU A 119 7.68 8.70 31.78
C GLU A 119 7.12 7.94 30.56
N ILE A 120 5.86 7.50 30.63
CA ILE A 120 5.21 6.78 29.53
C ILE A 120 5.05 7.69 28.30
N ASN A 121 4.60 8.94 28.50
CA ASN A 121 4.45 9.92 27.44
C ASN A 121 5.78 10.15 26.73
N LEU A 122 6.86 10.29 27.49
CA LEU A 122 8.20 10.53 26.94
C LEU A 122 8.68 9.34 26.09
N GLN A 123 8.45 8.12 26.58
CA GLN A 123 8.77 6.90 25.86
C GLN A 123 8.00 6.80 24.53
N VAL A 124 6.68 7.02 24.54
CA VAL A 124 5.85 6.97 23.34
C VAL A 124 6.20 8.10 22.37
N TYR A 125 6.49 9.30 22.88
CA TYR A 125 6.97 10.41 22.07
C TYR A 125 8.27 10.05 21.35
N TYR A 126 9.23 9.40 22.02
CA TYR A 126 10.46 8.93 21.37
C TYR A 126 10.18 7.86 20.32
N MET A 127 9.29 6.90 20.58
CA MET A 127 8.90 5.90 19.57
C MET A 127 8.31 6.53 18.31
N LEU A 128 7.56 7.64 18.44
CA LEU A 128 7.03 8.39 17.30
C LEU A 128 8.08 9.29 16.64
N ARG A 129 8.95 9.94 17.43
CA ARG A 129 10.03 10.78 16.90
C ARG A 129 11.03 9.95 16.11
N ASP A 130 11.41 8.79 16.65
CA ASP A 130 12.49 7.96 16.12
C ASP A 130 12.06 7.17 14.87
N SER A 131 10.76 7.07 14.59
CA SER A 131 10.27 6.60 13.28
C SER A 131 10.52 7.62 12.16
N ILE A 132 10.64 8.92 12.47
CA ILE A 132 10.83 9.96 11.45
C ILE A 132 12.28 9.99 10.99
N THR A 133 12.51 9.80 9.70
CA THR A 133 13.85 9.94 9.12
C THR A 133 13.87 10.61 7.76
N GLY A 134 14.90 11.44 7.54
CA GLY A 134 15.24 11.96 6.22
C GLY A 134 16.11 11.01 5.38
N TRP A 135 16.52 9.86 5.91
CA TRP A 135 17.46 8.93 5.29
C TRP A 135 16.86 7.53 5.19
N PRO A 136 15.97 7.27 4.20
CA PRO A 136 15.30 5.98 4.04
C PRO A 136 16.27 4.80 3.83
N GLY A 137 17.45 5.06 3.26
CA GLY A 137 18.52 4.05 3.10
C GLY A 137 19.55 4.06 4.23
N GLY A 138 19.26 4.71 5.37
CA GLY A 138 20.20 4.90 6.48
C GLY A 138 21.17 6.07 6.22
N LYS A 139 21.43 6.88 7.24
CA LYS A 139 22.39 7.99 7.12
C LYS A 139 23.83 7.45 7.22
N PRO A 140 24.70 7.64 6.20
CA PRO A 140 26.08 7.17 6.23
C PRO A 140 26.83 7.72 7.45
N ASP A 141 27.73 6.90 8.02
CA ASP A 141 28.63 7.27 9.12
C ASP A 141 27.95 7.80 10.40
N ALA A 142 26.63 7.68 10.52
CA ALA A 142 25.88 8.19 11.66
C ALA A 142 25.53 7.08 12.65
N VAL A 143 25.87 7.27 13.93
CA VAL A 143 25.39 6.40 15.01
C VAL A 143 24.14 7.03 15.60
N ILE A 144 22.98 6.68 15.03
CA ILE A 144 21.68 7.14 15.51
C ILE A 144 20.98 5.96 16.17
N PRO A 145 20.89 5.93 17.52
CA PRO A 145 20.14 4.90 18.24
C PRO A 145 18.70 4.84 17.73
N ALA A 146 18.16 3.63 17.59
CA ALA A 146 16.78 3.38 17.14
C ALA A 146 16.40 3.99 15.76
N HIS A 147 17.39 4.32 14.92
CA HIS A 147 17.10 4.77 13.56
C HIS A 147 16.36 3.67 12.76
N PRO A 148 15.35 4.01 11.94
CA PRO A 148 14.51 3.01 11.27
C PRO A 148 15.31 2.07 10.34
N GLU A 149 16.37 2.59 9.72
CA GLU A 149 17.25 1.85 8.81
C GLU A 149 18.72 1.94 9.25
N ARG A 150 19.48 0.86 9.07
CA ARG A 150 20.92 0.83 9.41
C ARG A 150 21.76 1.67 8.45
N SER A 151 22.75 2.36 8.98
CA SER A 151 23.68 3.21 8.21
C SER A 151 24.54 2.42 7.22
N GLU A 152 25.06 1.27 7.65
CA GLU A 152 25.87 0.39 6.79
C GLU A 152 25.05 -0.77 6.23
N PRO A 153 25.35 -1.26 5.01
CA PRO A 153 26.31 -0.69 4.06
C PRO A 153 25.78 0.58 3.36
N TYR A 154 26.69 1.43 2.86
CA TYR A 154 26.39 2.53 1.94
C TYR A 154 27.33 2.53 0.71
N PRO A 155 26.82 2.74 -0.53
CA PRO A 155 25.41 2.85 -0.89
C PRO A 155 24.66 1.52 -0.75
N LYS A 156 23.37 1.60 -0.42
CA LYS A 156 22.48 0.43 -0.45
C LYS A 156 22.03 0.10 -1.87
N ARG A 157 21.91 -1.21 -2.18
CA ARG A 157 21.15 -1.71 -3.33
C ARG A 157 19.70 -1.87 -2.90
N VAL A 158 18.79 -1.30 -3.66
CA VAL A 158 17.36 -1.21 -3.31
C VAL A 158 16.53 -1.70 -4.49
N ILE A 159 15.54 -2.55 -4.23
CA ILE A 159 14.52 -2.90 -5.24
C ILE A 159 13.14 -2.47 -4.74
N ILE A 160 12.45 -1.67 -5.54
CA ILE A 160 11.06 -1.29 -5.31
C ILE A 160 10.19 -2.17 -6.21
N PHE A 161 9.43 -3.09 -5.62
CA PHE A 161 8.45 -3.86 -6.36
C PHE A 161 7.16 -3.07 -6.49
N SER A 162 6.75 -2.85 -7.73
CA SER A 162 5.54 -2.12 -8.09
C SER A 162 4.55 -3.12 -8.70
N PRO A 163 3.45 -3.48 -8.00
CA PRO A 163 2.45 -4.40 -8.54
C PRO A 163 1.96 -3.96 -9.92
N HIS A 164 1.56 -2.69 -10.04
CA HIS A 164 1.21 -2.04 -11.31
C HIS A 164 2.25 -0.98 -11.71
N PRO A 165 2.38 -0.66 -13.02
CA PRO A 165 3.26 0.42 -13.50
C PRO A 165 2.78 1.85 -13.12
N ASP A 166 2.88 2.20 -11.84
CA ASP A 166 2.55 3.50 -11.19
C ASP A 166 2.57 3.43 -9.65
N ASP A 167 2.41 2.23 -9.06
CA ASP A 167 2.35 2.06 -7.60
C ASP A 167 3.62 2.56 -6.88
N ASP A 168 4.80 2.43 -7.48
CA ASP A 168 6.08 2.96 -7.00
C ASP A 168 6.02 4.47 -6.72
N ILE A 169 5.61 5.26 -7.71
CA ILE A 169 5.58 6.72 -7.62
C ILE A 169 4.37 7.24 -6.84
N ILE A 170 3.20 6.58 -6.97
CA ILE A 170 1.98 6.96 -6.23
C ILE A 170 2.17 6.71 -4.73
N SER A 171 2.70 5.55 -4.38
CA SER A 171 2.74 5.11 -2.98
C SER A 171 3.92 5.70 -2.24
N MET A 172 5.12 5.64 -2.83
CA MET A 172 6.38 6.00 -2.17
C MET A 172 7.26 6.93 -3.01
N GLY A 173 6.70 7.72 -3.92
CA GLY A 173 7.46 8.56 -4.85
C GLY A 173 8.41 9.58 -4.20
N GLY A 174 8.10 10.08 -3.00
CA GLY A 174 8.99 10.96 -2.26
C GLY A 174 10.24 10.22 -1.76
N THR A 175 10.03 9.02 -1.21
CA THR A 175 11.08 8.11 -0.75
C THR A 175 11.89 7.55 -1.91
N PHE A 176 11.23 7.19 -3.01
CA PHE A 176 11.85 6.72 -4.25
C PHE A 176 12.85 7.75 -4.78
N GLN A 177 12.44 9.01 -4.93
CA GLN A 177 13.34 10.10 -5.31
C GLN A 177 14.48 10.26 -4.30
N ARG A 178 14.17 10.19 -3.01
CA ARG A 178 15.17 10.41 -1.96
C ARG A 178 16.26 9.34 -1.93
N LEU A 179 15.89 8.07 -2.13
CA LEU A 179 16.86 6.98 -2.24
C LEU A 179 17.82 7.24 -3.41
N HIS A 180 17.31 7.67 -4.56
CA HIS A 180 18.16 8.04 -5.71
C HIS A 180 19.03 9.27 -5.41
N ASP A 181 18.45 10.36 -4.91
CA ASP A 181 19.16 11.61 -4.59
C ASP A 181 20.26 11.40 -3.54
N GLN A 182 20.10 10.39 -2.67
CA GLN A 182 21.08 9.98 -1.67
C GLN A 182 22.10 8.95 -2.20
N GLY A 183 22.15 8.69 -3.51
CA GLY A 183 23.21 7.89 -4.13
C GLY A 183 23.08 6.38 -3.95
N HIS A 184 21.90 5.88 -3.55
CA HIS A 184 21.64 4.44 -3.51
C HIS A 184 21.51 3.85 -4.92
N ASP A 185 21.85 2.56 -5.07
CA ASP A 185 21.64 1.81 -6.30
C ASP A 185 20.20 1.30 -6.33
N VAL A 186 19.31 2.11 -6.91
CA VAL A 186 17.86 1.88 -6.89
C VAL A 186 17.41 1.20 -8.18
N HIS A 187 16.67 0.11 -8.00
CA HIS A 187 15.98 -0.62 -9.05
C HIS A 187 14.46 -0.57 -8.83
N VAL A 188 13.71 -0.70 -9.92
CA VAL A 188 12.24 -0.88 -9.87
C VAL A 188 11.85 -2.15 -10.60
N GLY A 189 11.07 -2.99 -9.94
CA GLY A 189 10.53 -4.24 -10.47
C GLY A 189 9.04 -4.14 -10.69
N TYR A 190 8.61 -3.86 -11.92
CA TYR A 190 7.21 -3.87 -12.31
C TYR A 190 6.71 -5.31 -12.46
N GLN A 191 5.83 -5.72 -11.56
CA GLN A 191 5.39 -7.11 -11.45
C GLN A 191 4.40 -7.46 -12.56
N THR A 192 3.40 -6.61 -12.80
CA THR A 192 2.39 -6.83 -13.84
C THR A 192 2.53 -5.87 -15.01
N SER A 193 1.90 -6.20 -16.15
CA SER A 193 1.86 -5.30 -17.31
C SER A 193 0.88 -4.13 -17.14
N GLY A 194 -0.08 -4.25 -16.23
CA GLY A 194 -1.14 -3.26 -16.02
C GLY A 194 -2.06 -3.05 -17.24
N ASN A 195 -2.00 -3.94 -18.24
CA ASN A 195 -2.63 -3.78 -19.55
C ASN A 195 -4.16 -3.70 -19.52
N ILE A 196 -4.80 -4.19 -18.45
CA ILE A 196 -6.26 -4.15 -18.26
C ILE A 196 -6.75 -2.72 -17.93
N ALA A 197 -5.88 -1.85 -17.41
CA ALA A 197 -6.25 -0.52 -16.91
C ALA A 197 -6.18 0.59 -17.96
N VAL A 198 -5.69 0.31 -19.18
CA VAL A 198 -5.61 1.31 -20.26
C VAL A 198 -6.90 1.31 -21.06
N THR A 199 -7.47 2.48 -21.28
CA THR A 199 -8.73 2.64 -22.01
C THR A 199 -8.57 2.39 -23.51
N ASP A 200 -9.67 2.04 -24.17
CA ASP A 200 -9.69 1.79 -25.63
C ASP A 200 -9.43 3.07 -26.44
N GLU A 201 -9.80 4.24 -25.90
CA GLU A 201 -9.49 5.55 -26.50
C GLU A 201 -7.98 5.81 -26.50
N PHE A 202 -7.33 5.54 -25.36
CA PHE A 202 -5.91 5.84 -25.18
C PHE A 202 -5.03 4.97 -26.08
N VAL A 203 -5.34 3.68 -26.22
CA VAL A 203 -4.60 2.78 -27.13
C VAL A 203 -4.76 3.20 -28.59
N THR A 204 -5.94 3.69 -28.99
CA THR A 204 -6.20 4.12 -30.38
C THR A 204 -5.34 5.34 -30.72
N ARG A 205 -5.20 6.31 -29.82
CA ARG A 205 -4.31 7.48 -29.99
C ARG A 205 -2.85 7.11 -30.20
N PHE A 206 -2.35 6.12 -29.47
CA PHE A 206 -0.97 5.65 -29.62
C PHE A 206 -0.75 4.91 -30.95
N LEU A 207 -1.74 4.16 -31.42
CA LEU A 207 -1.70 3.54 -32.74
C LEU A 207 -1.72 4.58 -33.87
N ASP A 208 -2.57 5.60 -33.76
CA ASP A 208 -2.58 6.74 -34.69
C ASP A 208 -1.22 7.44 -34.73
N PHE A 209 -0.59 7.67 -33.58
CA PHE A 209 0.76 8.23 -33.51
C PHE A 209 1.79 7.33 -34.18
N ALA A 210 1.74 6.00 -33.97
CA ALA A 210 2.70 5.07 -34.56
C ALA A 210 2.63 5.07 -36.09
N VAL A 211 1.41 5.02 -36.66
CA VAL A 211 1.20 5.12 -38.11
C VAL A 211 1.71 6.47 -38.63
N GLY A 212 1.29 7.58 -38.01
CA GLY A 212 1.72 8.92 -38.44
C GLY A 212 3.24 9.14 -38.33
N PHE A 213 3.89 8.58 -37.31
CA PHE A 213 5.35 8.60 -37.20
C PHE A 213 5.99 7.89 -38.39
N GLU A 214 5.55 6.67 -38.70
CA GLU A 214 6.07 5.88 -39.82
C GLU A 214 5.87 6.60 -41.16
N GLU A 215 4.73 7.27 -41.38
CA GLU A 215 4.49 8.12 -42.56
C GLU A 215 5.52 9.24 -42.68
N ILE A 216 5.80 9.95 -41.58
CA ILE A 216 6.75 11.07 -41.54
C ILE A 216 8.17 10.60 -41.85
N VAL A 217 8.59 9.46 -41.29
CA VAL A 217 9.96 8.95 -41.49
C VAL A 217 10.12 8.12 -42.77
N GLY A 218 9.04 7.92 -43.54
CA GLY A 218 9.06 7.17 -44.79
C GLY A 218 9.19 5.66 -44.63
N ILE A 219 8.72 5.11 -43.49
CA ILE A 219 8.63 3.67 -43.25
C ILE A 219 7.30 3.14 -43.81
N ASP A 220 7.28 1.90 -44.33
CA ASP A 220 6.06 1.26 -44.85
C ASP A 220 5.02 1.05 -43.74
N THR A 221 3.85 1.68 -43.88
CA THR A 221 2.78 1.69 -42.88
C THR A 221 1.76 0.56 -43.02
N LYS A 222 1.96 -0.37 -43.96
CA LYS A 222 0.98 -1.44 -44.22
C LYS A 222 0.65 -2.26 -42.98
N THR A 223 1.65 -2.59 -42.17
CA THR A 223 1.46 -3.41 -40.97
C THR A 223 0.81 -2.61 -39.85
N SER A 224 1.34 -1.43 -39.51
CA SER A 224 0.81 -0.56 -38.45
C SER A 224 -0.60 -0.07 -38.78
N GLY A 225 -0.84 0.33 -40.03
CA GLY A 225 -2.15 0.74 -40.53
C GLY A 225 -3.18 -0.38 -40.48
N LYS A 226 -2.79 -1.62 -40.82
CA LYS A 226 -3.66 -2.79 -40.65
C LYS A 226 -4.02 -3.03 -39.19
N ILE A 227 -3.04 -2.94 -38.27
CA ILE A 227 -3.28 -3.10 -36.83
C ILE A 227 -4.24 -2.00 -36.32
N LEU A 228 -4.07 -0.76 -36.76
CA LEU A 228 -4.96 0.36 -36.41
C LEU A 228 -6.40 0.12 -36.89
N GLU A 229 -6.59 -0.30 -38.14
CA GLU A 229 -7.92 -0.60 -38.69
C GLU A 229 -8.60 -1.78 -37.97
N GLU A 230 -7.85 -2.84 -37.69
CA GLU A 230 -8.33 -3.99 -36.91
C GLU A 230 -8.72 -3.58 -35.49
N ALA A 231 -7.90 -2.74 -34.83
CA ALA A 231 -8.19 -2.24 -33.49
C ALA A 231 -9.44 -1.36 -33.47
N ARG A 232 -9.58 -0.42 -34.42
CA ARG A 232 -10.78 0.44 -34.54
C ARG A 232 -12.04 -0.37 -34.79
N THR A 233 -11.97 -1.35 -35.69
CA THR A 233 -13.10 -2.24 -36.01
C THR A 233 -13.50 -3.07 -34.78
N PHE A 234 -12.52 -3.61 -34.06
CA PHE A 234 -12.75 -4.36 -32.83
C PHE A 234 -13.38 -3.48 -31.76
N ILE A 235 -12.79 -2.31 -31.45
CA ILE A 235 -13.27 -1.40 -30.40
C ILE A 235 -14.69 -0.88 -30.72
N ALA A 236 -14.98 -0.54 -31.98
CA ALA A 236 -16.30 -0.04 -32.38
C ALA A 236 -17.43 -1.09 -32.22
N SER A 237 -17.09 -2.38 -32.26
CA SER A 237 -18.04 -3.49 -32.12
C SER A 237 -17.93 -4.25 -30.78
N LYS A 238 -17.02 -3.81 -29.91
CA LYS A 238 -16.69 -4.45 -28.63
C LYS A 238 -17.89 -4.38 -27.68
N LYS A 239 -18.27 -5.53 -27.13
CA LYS A 239 -19.28 -5.60 -26.06
C LYS A 239 -18.68 -5.22 -24.71
N SER A 240 -19.53 -4.75 -23.80
CA SER A 240 -19.13 -4.56 -22.40
C SER A 240 -18.56 -5.88 -21.84
N ASN A 241 -17.40 -5.81 -21.20
CA ASN A 241 -16.62 -6.95 -20.67
C ASN A 241 -16.04 -7.93 -21.69
N GLN A 242 -16.06 -7.61 -22.99
CA GLN A 242 -15.35 -8.42 -23.98
C GLN A 242 -13.83 -8.27 -23.82
N ILE A 243 -13.12 -9.40 -23.76
CA ILE A 243 -11.66 -9.46 -23.63
C ILE A 243 -11.00 -8.84 -24.86
N ASP A 244 -10.01 -7.98 -24.62
CA ASP A 244 -9.19 -7.40 -25.68
C ASP A 244 -8.36 -8.44 -26.42
N THR A 245 -8.16 -8.22 -27.72
CA THR A 245 -7.26 -9.06 -28.52
C THR A 245 -5.85 -9.07 -27.91
N PRO A 246 -5.07 -10.15 -28.08
CA PRO A 246 -3.69 -10.20 -27.59
C PRO A 246 -2.85 -9.01 -28.05
N THR A 247 -3.03 -8.57 -29.30
CA THR A 247 -2.35 -7.39 -29.85
C THR A 247 -2.71 -6.11 -29.09
N ILE A 248 -3.99 -5.84 -28.86
CA ILE A 248 -4.44 -4.65 -28.10
C ILE A 248 -3.89 -4.70 -26.67
N ARG A 249 -3.97 -5.85 -25.99
CA ARG A 249 -3.41 -6.01 -24.63
C ARG A 249 -1.90 -5.76 -24.59
N ASN A 250 -1.16 -6.26 -25.57
CA ASN A 250 0.29 -6.03 -25.65
C ASN A 250 0.62 -4.55 -25.85
N ILE A 251 -0.15 -3.82 -26.67
CA ILE A 251 0.05 -2.38 -26.88
C ILE A 251 -0.31 -1.60 -25.61
N LYS A 252 -1.42 -1.95 -24.95
CA LYS A 252 -1.80 -1.36 -23.65
C LYS A 252 -0.72 -1.56 -22.59
N GLY A 253 -0.15 -2.77 -22.52
CA GLY A 253 1.02 -3.04 -21.68
C GLY A 253 2.23 -2.19 -22.06
N LEU A 254 2.53 -2.06 -23.37
CA LEU A 254 3.64 -1.23 -23.86
C LEU A 254 3.48 0.25 -23.47
N ILE A 255 2.28 0.81 -23.56
CA ILE A 255 1.96 2.18 -23.12
C ILE A 255 2.37 2.36 -21.66
N ARG A 256 1.88 1.48 -20.77
CA ARG A 256 2.21 1.54 -19.34
C ARG A 256 3.70 1.35 -19.06
N ARG A 257 4.39 0.49 -19.82
CA ARG A 257 5.86 0.34 -19.71
C ARG A 257 6.60 1.63 -20.11
N CYS A 258 6.13 2.32 -21.16
CA CYS A 258 6.70 3.60 -21.58
C CYS A 258 6.51 4.69 -20.51
N GLU A 259 5.32 4.76 -19.91
CA GLU A 259 5.03 5.68 -18.80
C GLU A 259 5.91 5.39 -17.57
N ALA A 260 5.98 4.13 -17.14
CA ALA A 260 6.86 3.69 -16.06
C ALA A 260 8.34 4.04 -16.32
N LYS A 261 8.86 3.76 -17.54
CA LYS A 261 10.22 4.16 -17.91
C LYS A 261 10.42 5.66 -17.85
N ALA A 262 9.44 6.45 -18.31
CA ALA A 262 9.51 7.90 -18.25
C ALA A 262 9.54 8.40 -16.80
N THR A 263 8.77 7.80 -15.89
CA THR A 263 8.80 8.11 -14.46
C THR A 263 10.14 7.74 -13.82
N CYS A 264 10.68 6.54 -14.10
CA CYS A 264 12.01 6.15 -13.65
C CYS A 264 13.09 7.14 -14.11
N ARG A 265 13.06 7.57 -15.38
CA ARG A 265 14.01 8.57 -15.92
C ARG A 265 13.81 9.95 -15.32
N TYR A 266 12.57 10.34 -15.03
CA TYR A 266 12.26 11.58 -14.30
C TYR A 266 12.89 11.57 -12.90
N VAL A 267 12.85 10.42 -12.23
CA VAL A 267 13.52 10.22 -10.93
C VAL A 267 15.05 10.21 -11.05
N GLY A 268 15.57 9.67 -12.16
CA GLY A 268 17.01 9.54 -12.43
C GLY A 268 17.51 8.09 -12.47
N ILE A 269 16.59 7.11 -12.51
CA ILE A 269 16.93 5.69 -12.58
C ILE A 269 17.37 5.30 -14.00
N PRO A 270 18.53 4.63 -14.15
CA PRO A 270 19.01 4.20 -15.46
C PRO A 270 18.19 3.03 -16.01
N ASP A 271 18.12 2.90 -17.33
CA ASP A 271 17.25 1.94 -18.01
C ASP A 271 17.55 0.47 -17.62
N GLU A 272 18.81 0.14 -17.34
CA GLU A 272 19.23 -1.19 -16.86
C GLU A 272 18.69 -1.56 -15.46
N ASN A 273 18.25 -0.57 -14.69
CA ASN A 273 17.66 -0.74 -13.37
C ASN A 273 16.13 -0.83 -13.38
N ILE A 274 15.52 -0.79 -14.58
CA ILE A 274 14.07 -0.87 -14.78
C ILE A 274 13.69 -2.27 -15.27
N HIS A 275 13.02 -3.06 -14.42
CA HIS A 275 12.73 -4.46 -14.68
C HIS A 275 11.23 -4.69 -14.88
N PHE A 276 10.84 -5.35 -15.97
CA PHE A 276 9.45 -5.72 -16.26
C PHE A 276 9.30 -7.24 -16.19
N GLN A 277 8.68 -7.73 -15.12
CA GLN A 277 8.57 -9.18 -14.86
C GLN A 277 7.44 -9.82 -15.66
N ASN A 278 6.32 -9.10 -15.85
CA ASN A 278 5.10 -9.61 -16.51
C ASN A 278 4.67 -10.96 -15.92
N LEU A 279 4.50 -10.97 -14.60
CA LEU A 279 4.21 -12.17 -13.84
C LEU A 279 2.99 -12.92 -14.45
N PRO A 280 3.18 -14.20 -14.86
CA PRO A 280 2.15 -15.00 -15.53
C PRO A 280 0.76 -14.99 -14.89
N PHE A 281 0.65 -14.85 -13.57
CA PHE A 281 -0.65 -14.86 -12.89
C PHE A 281 -1.60 -13.75 -13.41
N TYR A 282 -1.04 -12.63 -13.87
CA TYR A 282 -1.80 -11.45 -14.31
C TYR A 282 -2.19 -11.48 -15.79
N GLU A 283 -1.52 -12.26 -16.63
CA GLU A 283 -1.65 -12.19 -18.11
C GLU A 283 -2.89 -12.91 -18.67
N THR A 284 -3.98 -12.97 -17.89
CA THR A 284 -5.26 -13.60 -18.25
C THR A 284 -6.05 -12.78 -19.29
N GLY A 285 -5.92 -11.45 -19.23
CA GLY A 285 -6.74 -10.53 -20.03
C GLY A 285 -8.14 -10.29 -19.47
N THR A 286 -8.41 -10.78 -18.25
CA THR A 286 -9.67 -10.63 -17.52
C THR A 286 -9.45 -9.94 -16.18
N ILE A 287 -10.52 -9.42 -15.57
CA ILE A 287 -10.47 -8.86 -14.21
C ILE A 287 -10.07 -9.96 -13.20
N GLU A 288 -10.51 -11.20 -13.44
CA GLU A 288 -10.08 -12.37 -12.67
C GLU A 288 -8.66 -12.77 -13.10
N LYS A 289 -7.79 -12.98 -12.12
CA LYS A 289 -6.39 -13.38 -12.31
C LYS A 289 -6.21 -14.84 -11.93
N ASN A 290 -5.16 -15.46 -12.45
CA ASN A 290 -4.79 -16.79 -12.00
C ASN A 290 -4.23 -16.71 -10.56
N PRO A 291 -4.27 -17.81 -9.81
CA PRO A 291 -3.46 -17.97 -8.61
C PRO A 291 -1.96 -17.82 -8.95
N MET A 292 -1.16 -17.44 -7.97
CA MET A 292 0.30 -17.47 -8.06
C MET A 292 0.79 -18.87 -8.49
N GLY A 293 1.65 -18.93 -9.50
CA GLY A 293 2.31 -20.14 -9.96
C GLY A 293 3.81 -20.14 -9.69
N GLU A 294 4.44 -21.29 -9.94
CA GLU A 294 5.89 -21.50 -9.73
C GLU A 294 6.74 -20.52 -10.56
N LYS A 295 6.34 -20.29 -11.81
CA LYS A 295 7.04 -19.40 -12.72
C LYS A 295 7.05 -17.94 -12.23
N ASP A 296 6.01 -17.50 -11.53
CA ASP A 296 5.96 -16.15 -10.94
C ASP A 296 7.07 -15.99 -9.88
N VAL A 297 7.28 -17.03 -9.07
CA VAL A 297 8.30 -17.09 -8.03
C VAL A 297 9.69 -17.18 -8.63
N GLU A 298 9.92 -18.05 -9.63
CA GLU A 298 11.21 -18.19 -10.31
C GLU A 298 11.71 -16.87 -10.92
N ILE A 299 10.85 -16.15 -11.64
CA ILE A 299 11.18 -14.84 -12.23
C ILE A 299 11.65 -13.85 -11.14
N THR A 300 10.95 -13.84 -10.01
CA THR A 300 11.27 -12.95 -8.89
C THR A 300 12.57 -13.36 -8.19
N ILE A 301 12.82 -14.66 -8.03
CA ILE A 301 14.09 -15.20 -7.50
C ILE A 301 15.26 -14.79 -8.39
N GLU A 302 15.13 -14.96 -9.71
CA GLU A 302 16.18 -14.58 -10.66
C GLU A 302 16.55 -13.09 -10.53
N LEU A 303 15.54 -12.21 -10.45
CA LEU A 303 15.75 -10.78 -10.28
C LEU A 303 16.42 -10.45 -8.94
N LEU A 304 15.91 -11.02 -7.83
CA LEU A 304 16.48 -10.80 -6.50
C LEU A 304 17.92 -11.29 -6.40
N ARG A 305 18.25 -12.46 -6.95
CA ARG A 305 19.63 -13.00 -6.99
C ARG A 305 20.57 -12.19 -7.87
N LYS A 306 20.05 -11.56 -8.94
CA LYS A 306 20.81 -10.64 -9.78
C LYS A 306 21.19 -9.36 -9.03
N ILE A 307 20.25 -8.78 -8.28
CA ILE A 307 20.44 -7.49 -7.58
C ILE A 307 21.12 -7.66 -6.22
N LYS A 308 20.79 -8.73 -5.48
CA LYS A 308 21.18 -8.96 -4.08
C LYS A 308 20.89 -7.73 -3.20
N PRO A 309 19.63 -7.27 -3.13
CA PRO A 309 19.27 -6.01 -2.47
C PRO A 309 19.55 -6.04 -0.96
N HIS A 310 19.84 -4.88 -0.39
CA HIS A 310 19.83 -4.66 1.06
C HIS A 310 18.45 -4.22 1.56
N GLN A 311 17.65 -3.60 0.67
CA GLN A 311 16.27 -3.19 0.93
C GLN A 311 15.36 -3.64 -0.22
N VAL A 312 14.23 -4.23 0.15
CA VAL A 312 13.12 -4.56 -0.73
C VAL A 312 11.92 -3.74 -0.27
N TYR A 313 11.26 -3.04 -1.19
CA TYR A 313 9.99 -2.36 -0.92
C TYR A 313 8.85 -3.08 -1.64
N CYS A 314 7.74 -3.37 -0.94
CA CYS A 314 6.56 -4.00 -1.50
C CYS A 314 5.26 -3.30 -1.07
N ALA A 315 4.22 -3.42 -1.89
CA ALA A 315 2.88 -2.99 -1.50
C ALA A 315 2.31 -3.90 -0.40
N GLY A 316 2.01 -3.33 0.76
CA GLY A 316 1.32 -3.95 1.90
C GLY A 316 -0.19 -3.71 1.91
N ASP A 317 -0.79 -3.26 0.80
CA ASP A 317 -2.22 -3.02 0.67
C ASP A 317 -2.97 -4.31 0.27
N PHE A 318 -3.11 -5.23 1.23
CA PHE A 318 -3.69 -6.56 0.99
C PHE A 318 -5.21 -6.57 0.79
N ALA A 319 -5.86 -5.44 1.07
CA ALA A 319 -7.29 -5.25 0.84
C ALA A 319 -7.57 -4.59 -0.51
N ASP A 320 -6.60 -4.61 -1.44
CA ASP A 320 -6.78 -4.04 -2.77
C ASP A 320 -7.97 -4.71 -3.47
N PRO A 321 -8.89 -3.95 -4.08
CA PRO A 321 -10.11 -4.50 -4.66
C PRO A 321 -9.83 -5.48 -5.82
N HIS A 322 -8.62 -5.50 -6.35
CA HIS A 322 -8.18 -6.32 -7.46
C HIS A 322 -7.43 -7.59 -7.03
N GLY A 323 -7.11 -7.75 -5.75
CA GLY A 323 -6.31 -8.85 -5.17
C GLY A 323 -4.87 -8.93 -5.70
N THR A 324 -4.44 -7.97 -6.51
CA THR A 324 -3.17 -8.05 -7.26
C THR A 324 -1.99 -7.75 -6.35
N HIS A 325 -2.17 -6.83 -5.40
CA HIS A 325 -1.12 -6.47 -4.44
C HIS A 325 -0.79 -7.65 -3.52
N LEU A 326 -1.81 -8.36 -3.02
CA LEU A 326 -1.61 -9.53 -2.18
C LEU A 326 -0.86 -10.65 -2.92
N VAL A 327 -1.25 -10.95 -4.16
CA VAL A 327 -0.55 -11.98 -4.97
C VAL A 327 0.89 -11.57 -5.24
N CYS A 328 1.12 -10.31 -5.62
CA CYS A 328 2.46 -9.74 -5.84
C CYS A 328 3.34 -9.81 -4.59
N PHE A 329 2.79 -9.50 -3.42
CA PHE A 329 3.49 -9.62 -2.13
C PHE A 329 3.84 -11.08 -1.83
N ASN A 330 2.90 -12.01 -2.01
CA ASN A 330 3.12 -13.44 -1.78
C ASN A 330 4.22 -14.01 -2.68
N VAL A 331 4.30 -13.57 -3.94
CA VAL A 331 5.38 -13.94 -4.86
C VAL A 331 6.75 -13.51 -4.31
N VAL A 332 6.87 -12.26 -3.85
CA VAL A 332 8.14 -11.75 -3.30
C VAL A 332 8.49 -12.46 -1.99
N LEU A 333 7.52 -12.65 -1.10
CA LEU A 333 7.74 -13.34 0.18
C LEU A 333 8.20 -14.77 -0.03
N GLU A 334 7.56 -15.51 -0.94
CA GLU A 334 7.95 -16.87 -1.27
C GLU A 334 9.34 -16.93 -1.93
N ALA A 335 9.66 -15.98 -2.82
CA ALA A 335 11.00 -15.86 -3.40
C ALA A 335 12.08 -15.63 -2.34
N LEU A 336 11.87 -14.68 -1.42
CA LEU A 336 12.77 -14.40 -0.31
C LEU A 336 12.94 -15.61 0.62
N ARG A 337 11.83 -16.31 0.95
CA ARG A 337 11.85 -17.51 1.78
C ARG A 337 12.68 -18.63 1.16
N ARG A 338 12.54 -18.86 -0.16
CA ARG A 338 13.30 -19.88 -0.89
C ARG A 338 14.78 -19.53 -1.00
N ILE A 339 15.10 -18.28 -1.35
CA ILE A 339 16.49 -17.79 -1.37
C ILE A 339 17.15 -17.99 0.00
N LYS A 340 16.43 -17.69 1.09
CA LYS A 340 16.90 -17.92 2.46
C LYS A 340 17.10 -19.40 2.78
N ALA A 341 16.19 -20.27 2.35
CA ALA A 341 16.30 -21.71 2.51
C ALA A 341 17.46 -22.32 1.70
N ASP A 342 17.76 -21.75 0.53
CA ASP A 342 18.87 -22.17 -0.34
C ASP A 342 20.24 -21.74 0.20
N GLY A 343 20.28 -20.87 1.22
CA GLY A 343 21.51 -20.47 1.93
C GLY A 343 22.26 -19.30 1.30
N ASP A 344 21.62 -18.50 0.45
CA ASP A 344 22.21 -17.27 -0.10
C ASP A 344 22.61 -16.29 1.03
N GLU A 345 23.90 -16.01 1.24
CA GLU A 345 24.37 -15.22 2.40
C GLU A 345 23.82 -13.79 2.47
N TRP A 346 23.62 -13.14 1.32
CA TRP A 346 23.21 -11.73 1.22
C TRP A 346 21.80 -11.48 1.78
N ILE A 347 20.94 -12.51 1.82
CA ILE A 347 19.56 -12.39 2.31
C ILE A 347 19.48 -12.06 3.80
N ASN A 348 20.52 -12.43 4.57
CA ASN A 348 20.60 -12.15 5.99
C ASN A 348 20.71 -10.66 6.29
N ASP A 349 21.16 -9.88 5.30
CA ASP A 349 21.22 -8.42 5.35
C ASP A 349 20.18 -7.77 4.39
N CYS A 350 19.08 -8.45 4.07
CA CYS A 350 18.03 -7.90 3.21
C CYS A 350 16.76 -7.60 4.02
N TRP A 351 16.36 -6.33 4.11
CA TRP A 351 15.16 -5.92 4.85
C TRP A 351 13.99 -5.68 3.91
N LEU A 352 12.81 -6.16 4.29
CA LEU A 352 11.56 -5.96 3.53
C LEU A 352 10.73 -4.86 4.20
N TRP A 353 10.46 -3.79 3.45
CA TRP A 353 9.66 -2.65 3.86
C TRP A 353 8.35 -2.60 3.08
N LEU A 354 7.24 -2.38 3.79
CA LEU A 354 5.91 -2.34 3.21
C LEU A 354 5.39 -0.91 3.12
N TYR A 355 5.01 -0.48 1.93
CA TYR A 355 4.28 0.76 1.70
C TYR A 355 2.79 0.47 1.46
N LYS A 356 1.90 1.43 1.71
CA LYS A 356 0.49 1.31 1.31
C LYS A 356 0.20 2.05 0.01
N GLY A 357 -0.82 1.59 -0.72
CA GLY A 357 -1.34 2.24 -1.93
C GLY A 357 -2.19 3.48 -1.61
N ALA A 358 -2.82 4.07 -2.63
CA ALA A 358 -3.57 5.32 -2.48
C ALA A 358 -4.88 5.23 -1.66
N TRP A 359 -5.29 4.02 -1.24
CA TRP A 359 -6.61 3.77 -0.63
C TRP A 359 -6.64 3.87 0.89
N GLN A 360 -5.59 3.36 1.55
CA GLN A 360 -5.47 3.33 3.01
C GLN A 360 -4.02 3.60 3.40
N GLU A 361 -3.79 4.10 4.62
CA GLU A 361 -2.46 4.24 5.21
C GLU A 361 -2.38 3.39 6.50
N TRP A 362 -1.16 3.12 6.96
CA TRP A 362 -0.90 2.49 8.26
C TRP A 362 -1.46 3.30 9.44
N ASN A 363 -1.85 2.62 10.52
CA ASN A 363 -2.11 3.31 11.77
C ASN A 363 -0.79 3.85 12.33
N ILE A 364 -0.82 5.02 13.00
CA ILE A 364 0.41 5.71 13.42
C ILE A 364 1.27 4.89 14.37
N GLU A 365 0.63 4.11 15.24
CA GLU A 365 1.29 3.19 16.15
C GLU A 365 2.07 2.09 15.42
N GLU A 366 1.64 1.67 14.24
CA GLU A 366 2.27 0.61 13.44
C GLU A 366 3.47 1.12 12.64
N ILE A 367 3.52 2.43 12.35
CA ILE A 367 4.58 3.00 11.51
C ILE A 367 5.94 2.87 12.19
N GLU A 368 6.88 2.23 11.48
CA GLU A 368 8.26 2.05 11.91
C GLU A 368 9.23 2.98 11.17
N MET A 369 8.87 3.46 9.98
CA MET A 369 9.61 4.49 9.25
C MET A 369 8.63 5.50 8.64
N ALA A 370 8.82 6.78 8.93
CA ALA A 370 8.08 7.89 8.37
C ALA A 370 9.05 8.84 7.65
N ILE A 371 8.82 9.05 6.35
CA ILE A 371 9.67 9.88 5.50
C ILE A 371 8.97 11.24 5.26
N PRO A 372 9.44 12.33 5.89
CA PRO A 372 8.83 13.63 5.72
C PRO A 372 9.16 14.23 4.35
N MET A 373 8.23 14.99 3.79
CA MET A 373 8.39 15.70 2.52
C MET A 373 8.21 17.21 2.71
N SER A 374 9.05 17.98 2.03
CA SER A 374 8.83 19.42 1.85
C SER A 374 7.72 19.69 0.82
N PRO A 375 7.14 20.91 0.78
CA PRO A 375 6.17 21.27 -0.25
C PRO A 375 6.68 21.02 -1.67
N ASP A 376 7.95 21.33 -1.95
CA ASP A 376 8.55 21.09 -3.27
C ASP A 376 8.64 19.60 -3.61
N GLN A 377 8.92 18.75 -2.63
CA GLN A 377 8.96 17.29 -2.83
C GLN A 377 7.57 16.71 -3.10
N VAL A 378 6.52 17.26 -2.45
CA VAL A 378 5.13 16.90 -2.76
C VAL A 378 4.80 17.25 -4.22
N VAL A 379 5.21 18.44 -4.69
CA VAL A 379 5.04 18.85 -6.09
C VAL A 379 5.82 17.95 -7.05
N LYS A 380 7.08 17.61 -6.73
CA LYS A 380 7.89 16.67 -7.54
C LYS A 380 7.24 15.30 -7.65
N LYS A 381 6.72 14.76 -6.54
CA LYS A 381 5.96 13.49 -6.54
C LYS A 381 4.73 13.59 -7.43
N ARG A 382 3.98 14.69 -7.34
CA ARG A 382 2.80 14.94 -8.18
C ARG A 382 3.14 14.91 -9.67
N PHE A 383 4.25 15.53 -10.08
CA PHE A 383 4.70 15.48 -11.47
C PHE A 383 5.10 14.08 -11.93
N GLY A 384 5.74 13.29 -11.06
CA GLY A 384 5.99 11.88 -11.34
C GLY A 384 4.70 11.09 -11.58
N ILE A 385 3.66 11.32 -10.76
CA ILE A 385 2.34 10.69 -10.96
C ILE A 385 1.70 11.13 -12.28
N PHE A 386 1.85 12.40 -12.68
CA PHE A 386 1.27 12.92 -13.93
C PHE A 386 1.87 12.31 -15.22
N ILE A 387 3.04 11.67 -15.14
CA ILE A 387 3.63 10.96 -16.29
C ILE A 387 2.77 9.77 -16.70
N HIS A 388 2.04 9.16 -15.76
CA HIS A 388 1.12 8.03 -16.00
C HIS A 388 -0.24 8.52 -16.54
N GLN A 389 -0.24 9.15 -17.71
CA GLN A 389 -1.42 9.78 -18.30
C GLN A 389 -2.55 8.80 -18.55
N SER A 390 -2.23 7.57 -18.96
CA SER A 390 -3.22 6.51 -19.20
C SER A 390 -4.00 6.13 -17.95
N GLN A 391 -3.50 6.48 -16.76
CA GLN A 391 -4.08 6.20 -15.44
C GLN A 391 -4.69 7.46 -14.78
N LYS A 392 -4.59 8.63 -15.43
CA LYS A 392 -5.01 9.91 -14.85
C LYS A 392 -6.51 10.17 -14.99
N ASP A 393 -7.07 9.83 -16.15
CA ASP A 393 -8.49 10.02 -16.44
C ASP A 393 -9.34 8.94 -15.73
N MET A 394 -10.64 9.22 -15.54
CA MET A 394 -11.58 8.39 -14.76
C MET A 394 -11.25 6.89 -14.83
N VAL A 395 -10.83 6.35 -13.69
CA VAL A 395 -10.51 4.92 -13.56
C VAL A 395 -11.75 4.12 -13.99
N PRO A 396 -11.61 3.07 -14.84
CA PRO A 396 -12.73 2.23 -15.23
C PRO A 396 -13.50 1.62 -14.03
N PHE A 397 -12.85 1.57 -12.87
CA PHE A 397 -13.39 1.09 -11.60
C PHE A 397 -13.33 2.18 -10.53
N GLN A 398 -14.06 3.28 -10.73
CA GLN A 398 -14.34 4.19 -9.62
C GLN A 398 -15.21 3.46 -8.60
N GLY A 399 -14.67 3.27 -7.39
CA GLY A 399 -15.50 3.04 -6.21
C GLY A 399 -16.36 4.28 -5.91
N SER A 400 -16.73 4.49 -4.65
CA SER A 400 -17.48 5.70 -4.24
C SER A 400 -16.65 6.99 -4.18
N ASP A 401 -15.33 6.91 -4.32
CA ASP A 401 -14.41 8.06 -4.28
C ASP A 401 -14.16 8.60 -5.70
N SER A 402 -14.50 9.88 -5.92
CA SER A 402 -14.39 10.57 -7.21
C SER A 402 -13.05 11.27 -7.45
N ARG A 403 -12.15 11.30 -6.46
CA ARG A 403 -10.86 11.98 -6.56
C ARG A 403 -9.90 11.25 -7.51
N GLU A 404 -9.04 11.99 -8.20
CA GLU A 404 -7.94 11.43 -8.99
C GLU A 404 -6.84 10.83 -8.09
N PHE A 405 -6.06 9.88 -8.60
CA PHE A 405 -5.04 9.16 -7.80
C PHE A 405 -4.04 10.10 -7.11
N TRP A 406 -3.57 11.15 -7.80
CA TRP A 406 -2.63 12.10 -7.21
C TRP A 406 -3.24 12.87 -6.03
N GLN A 407 -4.53 13.21 -6.10
CA GLN A 407 -5.23 13.91 -5.00
C GLN A 407 -5.34 13.01 -3.78
N ARG A 408 -5.58 11.71 -3.99
CA ARG A 408 -5.63 10.71 -2.91
C ARG A 408 -4.26 10.51 -2.28
N ALA A 409 -3.22 10.30 -3.09
CA ALA A 409 -1.86 10.14 -2.61
C ALA A 409 -1.40 11.35 -1.79
N GLU A 410 -1.67 12.56 -2.28
CA GLU A 410 -1.33 13.81 -1.60
C GLU A 410 -2.13 13.99 -0.30
N ALA A 411 -3.45 13.80 -0.33
CA ALA A 411 -4.29 13.92 0.86
C ALA A 411 -3.94 12.87 1.93
N ARG A 412 -3.60 11.64 1.52
CA ARG A 412 -3.16 10.56 2.41
C ARG A 412 -1.86 10.96 3.12
N ASN A 413 -0.82 11.34 2.37
CA ASN A 413 0.46 11.69 2.98
C ASN A 413 0.38 12.98 3.82
N ALA A 414 -0.46 13.95 3.44
CA ALA A 414 -0.75 15.12 4.28
C ALA A 414 -1.52 14.77 5.56
N ALA A 415 -2.45 13.80 5.50
CA ALA A 415 -3.16 13.31 6.69
C ALA A 415 -2.20 12.66 7.68
N THR A 416 -1.26 11.83 7.23
CA THR A 416 -0.21 11.24 8.09
C THR A 416 0.58 12.32 8.80
N ALA A 417 1.08 13.33 8.06
CA ALA A 417 1.84 14.43 8.65
C ALA A 417 1.04 15.25 9.66
N ARG A 418 -0.26 15.46 9.41
CA ARG A 418 -1.16 16.14 10.35
C ARG A 418 -1.33 15.34 11.64
N ILE A 419 -1.52 14.02 11.57
CA ILE A 419 -1.71 13.21 12.78
C ILE A 419 -0.41 13.20 13.62
N TYR A 420 0.76 13.11 13.00
CA TYR A 420 2.04 13.29 13.70
C TYR A 420 2.11 14.66 14.40
N ALA A 421 1.66 15.73 13.75
CA ALA A 421 1.62 17.07 14.34
C ALA A 421 0.62 17.18 15.51
N ASP A 422 -0.57 16.58 15.39
CA ASP A 422 -1.59 16.54 16.44
C ASP A 422 -1.10 15.79 17.69
N LEU A 423 -0.20 14.81 17.50
CA LEU A 423 0.48 14.08 18.57
C LEU A 423 1.64 14.86 19.22
N GLY A 424 1.97 16.06 18.72
CA GLY A 424 3.00 16.94 19.28
C GLY A 424 4.35 16.93 18.55
N LEU A 425 4.43 16.36 17.35
CA LEU A 425 5.63 16.39 16.51
C LEU A 425 5.60 17.56 15.50
N THR A 426 6.71 17.75 14.79
CA THR A 426 6.83 18.82 13.80
C THR A 426 5.81 18.66 12.66
N HIS A 427 5.20 19.76 12.25
CA HIS A 427 4.26 19.78 11.14
C HIS A 427 4.99 19.81 9.79
N TYR A 428 4.90 18.71 9.04
CA TYR A 428 5.43 18.58 7.69
C TYR A 428 4.32 18.73 6.64
N ALA A 429 4.67 19.03 5.39
CA ALA A 429 3.70 19.11 4.31
C ALA A 429 3.04 17.75 4.03
N ALA A 430 3.83 16.67 4.10
CA ALA A 430 3.38 15.31 3.90
C ALA A 430 4.39 14.30 4.47
N MET A 431 3.93 13.08 4.75
CA MET A 431 4.76 11.95 5.21
C MET A 431 4.36 10.65 4.49
N GLU A 432 5.36 9.91 4.02
CA GLU A 432 5.19 8.52 3.56
C GLU A 432 5.54 7.57 4.70
N ALA A 433 4.79 6.48 4.85
CA ALA A 433 4.90 5.57 5.98
C ALA A 433 5.23 4.15 5.54
N PHE A 434 6.09 3.49 6.31
CA PHE A 434 6.52 2.13 6.06
C PHE A 434 6.52 1.30 7.34
N VAL A 435 6.24 0.01 7.16
CA VAL A 435 6.32 -1.03 8.20
C VAL A 435 7.27 -2.12 7.70
N ARG A 436 8.11 -2.63 8.58
CA ARG A 436 9.04 -3.69 8.27
C ARG A 436 8.34 -5.04 8.36
N TRP A 437 8.54 -5.87 7.35
CA TRP A 437 8.13 -7.26 7.37
C TRP A 437 9.31 -8.17 7.73
N HIS A 438 9.13 -9.00 8.75
CA HIS A 438 10.10 -10.00 9.17
C HIS A 438 9.77 -11.35 8.52
N TYR A 439 10.75 -11.95 7.84
CA TYR A 439 10.62 -13.21 7.09
C TYR A 439 11.81 -14.15 7.32
#